data_AF-A0A242LKZ2-F1
#
_entry.id   AF-A0A242LKZ2-F1
#
_cell.length_a   1.000
_cell.length_b   1.000
_cell.length_c   1.000
_cell.angle_alpha   90.00
_cell.angle_beta   90.00
_cell.angle_gamma   90.00
#
_symmetry.space_group_name_H-M   'P 1'
#
loop_
_entity.id
_entity.type
_entity.pdbx_description
1 polymer ?
#
loop_
_entity_poly.entity_id
_entity_poly.type
_entity_poly.pdbx_seq_one_letter_code
_entity_poly.pdbx_strand_id
1 'polypeptide(L)'
;MTVFIGIISFLGFITGGVLSLKAVFKKQPKQKVLLLTGISSLTMIGAMALSPATPSLSLAEKSVETNDSGIATITGKTNEQSNITVDGETIDTKNGKFSYKVTLHDDQPQKLTFMASIGDIEQAETIEVKPSKAFVAFLNEEKQNKETLKNAETALILAEGKPTQKNYDEAATRIASLTKEQDDFIKRLAIVKDNVPIYTAVELAETKQTKEQLDAATALVAQATLNKDALAKRLTTVQQKITEKEKAEKQIAAAREAVEKAEQEPTDDHYNQAIAKIKELPNGHPDLTARANGIKQAITTQKAAAEQQAQAAAQTPETPTPNTQETGEMVLVTTTGSKYHNRKCGNGTYTPTTLEEAQARGLTPCSKCY
;
A
#
# COMPACT_ATOMS: atom_id res chain seq x y z
N MET A 1 38.64 22.61 -51.56
CA MET A 1 39.66 23.09 -52.52
C MET A 1 40.26 21.88 -53.22
N THR A 2 40.52 21.98 -54.53
CA THR A 2 41.56 21.27 -55.34
C THR A 2 41.94 19.80 -55.04
N VAL A 3 42.16 18.87 -55.97
CA VAL A 3 41.92 18.64 -57.42
C VAL A 3 42.82 17.43 -57.79
N PHE A 4 42.28 16.46 -58.54
CA PHE A 4 42.91 15.42 -59.41
C PHE A 4 44.36 14.89 -59.23
N ILE A 5 44.50 13.56 -59.39
CA ILE A 5 45.38 12.77 -60.31
C ILE A 5 45.57 11.34 -59.68
N GLY A 6 45.45 10.20 -60.38
CA GLY A 6 44.98 9.96 -61.76
C GLY A 6 44.99 8.46 -62.20
N ILE A 7 44.06 8.12 -63.09
CA ILE A 7 44.18 7.23 -64.28
C ILE A 7 44.52 5.72 -64.12
N ILE A 8 43.47 4.91 -64.23
CA ILE A 8 43.24 3.76 -65.17
C ILE A 8 44.39 2.77 -65.43
N SER A 9 44.14 1.48 -65.16
CA SER A 9 44.61 0.37 -66.00
C SER A 9 43.64 -0.84 -65.93
N PHE A 10 42.60 -0.85 -66.75
CA PHE A 10 41.72 -2.01 -66.92
C PHE A 10 41.74 -2.46 -68.39
N LEU A 11 41.97 -3.76 -68.60
CA LEU A 11 41.76 -4.56 -69.83
C LEU A 11 42.09 -3.94 -71.20
N GLY A 12 43.11 -4.52 -71.86
CA GLY A 12 43.39 -4.36 -73.29
C GLY A 12 43.87 -5.67 -73.92
N PHE A 13 43.00 -6.68 -73.96
CA PHE A 13 43.24 -7.93 -74.70
C PHE A 13 42.64 -7.82 -76.11
N ILE A 14 43.14 -8.65 -77.03
CA ILE A 14 42.66 -8.92 -78.42
C ILE A 14 43.43 -8.21 -79.56
N THR A 15 43.70 -9.02 -80.59
CA THR A 15 44.45 -8.83 -81.86
C THR A 15 45.95 -8.48 -81.78
N GLY A 16 46.81 -9.00 -82.67
CA GLY A 16 46.58 -10.06 -83.65
C GLY A 16 47.36 -9.90 -84.96
N GLY A 17 48.52 -10.56 -85.05
CA GLY A 17 49.03 -11.10 -86.31
C GLY A 17 49.97 -10.24 -87.18
N VAL A 18 50.94 -10.97 -87.75
CA VAL A 18 51.59 -10.77 -89.06
C VAL A 18 52.42 -9.49 -89.27
N LEU A 19 53.75 -9.63 -89.28
CA LEU A 19 54.56 -9.53 -90.52
C LEU A 19 56.04 -9.86 -90.25
N SER A 20 56.44 -11.08 -90.60
CA SER A 20 57.85 -11.41 -90.89
C SER A 20 58.25 -10.81 -92.23
N LEU A 21 59.47 -10.29 -92.40
CA LEU A 21 60.16 -10.23 -93.71
C LEU A 21 61.67 -9.95 -93.58
N LYS A 22 62.50 -10.92 -94.06
CA LYS A 22 63.91 -10.82 -94.54
C LYS A 22 64.97 -10.29 -93.54
N ALA A 23 65.99 -11.02 -93.08
CA ALA A 23 66.94 -11.97 -93.69
C ALA A 23 68.08 -11.36 -94.54
N VAL A 24 69.30 -11.92 -94.36
CA VAL A 24 70.56 -11.68 -95.11
C VAL A 24 71.21 -10.30 -94.82
N PHE A 25 72.36 -10.17 -94.14
CA PHE A 25 73.75 -10.61 -94.41
C PHE A 25 74.56 -10.62 -93.07
N LYS A 26 75.75 -11.23 -92.86
CA LYS A 26 76.64 -12.19 -93.57
C LYS A 26 77.38 -13.05 -92.49
N LYS A 27 78.60 -13.59 -92.76
CA LYS A 27 79.47 -14.32 -91.78
C LYS A 27 80.93 -13.80 -91.79
N GLN A 28 81.51 -13.57 -90.59
CA GLN A 28 82.94 -13.73 -90.20
C GLN A 28 84.06 -12.95 -90.96
N PRO A 29 85.38 -12.99 -90.58
CA PRO A 29 86.07 -13.43 -89.32
C PRO A 29 87.15 -12.47 -88.73
N LYS A 30 87.67 -12.84 -87.54
CA LYS A 30 89.00 -12.60 -86.90
C LYS A 30 90.08 -11.72 -87.62
N GLN A 31 90.70 -10.79 -86.87
CA GLN A 31 92.18 -10.79 -86.58
C GLN A 31 92.61 -9.81 -85.46
N LYS A 32 93.90 -9.86 -85.08
CA LYS A 32 94.57 -9.27 -83.90
C LYS A 32 94.92 -7.77 -84.05
N VAL A 33 95.23 -7.06 -82.94
CA VAL A 33 96.49 -6.29 -82.65
C VAL A 33 96.30 -5.07 -81.70
N LEU A 34 97.24 -4.91 -80.72
CA LEU A 34 97.63 -3.74 -79.87
C LEU A 34 96.51 -2.99 -79.06
N LEU A 35 96.59 -2.86 -77.72
CA LEU A 35 97.39 -1.89 -76.90
C LEU A 35 97.07 -0.41 -77.26
N LEU A 36 96.57 0.46 -76.36
CA LEU A 36 97.24 0.90 -75.12
C LEU A 36 96.27 1.65 -74.15
N THR A 37 96.49 1.51 -72.84
CA THR A 37 96.21 2.45 -71.71
C THR A 37 94.99 3.41 -71.71
N GLY A 38 94.18 3.32 -70.64
CA GLY A 38 93.30 4.39 -70.15
C GLY A 38 92.75 4.06 -68.76
N ILE A 39 93.35 4.63 -67.70
CA ILE A 39 92.94 4.39 -66.31
C ILE A 39 91.64 5.14 -66.01
N SER A 40 90.60 4.43 -65.58
CA SER A 40 89.68 4.97 -64.58
C SER A 40 89.02 3.84 -63.78
N SER A 41 89.11 3.95 -62.46
CA SER A 41 88.46 3.05 -61.52
C SER A 41 86.96 3.30 -61.53
N LEU A 42 86.15 2.24 -61.68
CA LEU A 42 84.88 2.19 -60.96
C LEU A 42 84.73 0.81 -60.33
N THR A 43 84.80 0.81 -59.00
CA THR A 43 84.56 -0.35 -58.16
C THR A 43 83.12 -0.82 -58.34
N MET A 44 82.91 -1.84 -59.18
CA MET A 44 81.68 -2.64 -59.17
C MET A 44 81.72 -3.59 -57.97
N ILE A 45 81.85 -3.03 -56.77
CA ILE A 45 81.46 -3.71 -55.54
C ILE A 45 79.96 -3.92 -55.70
N GLY A 46 79.53 -5.19 -55.65
CA GLY A 46 78.13 -5.53 -55.63
C GLY A 46 77.49 -4.96 -54.37
N ALA A 47 76.94 -3.75 -54.47
CA ALA A 47 75.88 -3.30 -53.60
C ALA A 47 74.66 -4.18 -53.89
N MET A 48 74.68 -5.40 -53.35
CA MET A 48 73.45 -6.04 -52.91
C MET A 48 72.84 -5.07 -51.92
N ALA A 49 71.94 -4.23 -52.41
CA ALA A 49 71.10 -3.41 -51.58
C ALA A 49 70.28 -4.36 -50.71
N LEU A 50 70.77 -4.63 -49.50
CA LEU A 50 70.01 -5.29 -48.46
C LEU A 50 68.78 -4.41 -48.26
N SER A 51 67.66 -4.85 -48.85
CA SER A 51 66.39 -4.16 -48.70
C SER A 51 66.11 -4.05 -47.20
N PRO A 52 65.67 -2.88 -46.69
CA PRO A 52 65.36 -2.74 -45.28
C PRO A 52 64.35 -3.82 -44.88
N ALA A 53 64.60 -4.48 -43.75
CA ALA A 53 63.71 -5.54 -43.28
C ALA A 53 62.31 -4.96 -43.04
N THR A 54 61.32 -5.48 -43.75
CA THR A 54 59.92 -5.12 -43.53
C THR A 54 59.35 -5.96 -42.39
N PRO A 55 58.42 -5.45 -41.58
CA PRO A 55 57.68 -6.28 -40.65
C PRO A 55 56.98 -7.43 -41.40
N SER A 56 56.77 -8.54 -40.70
CA SER A 56 55.87 -9.59 -41.18
C SER A 56 54.89 -9.95 -40.08
N LEU A 57 53.62 -10.05 -40.44
CA LEU A 57 52.55 -10.48 -39.55
C LEU A 57 51.69 -11.50 -40.28
N SER A 58 51.31 -12.57 -39.59
CA SER A 58 50.32 -13.54 -40.06
C SER A 58 49.66 -14.23 -38.87
N LEU A 59 48.36 -14.01 -38.69
CA LEU A 59 47.52 -14.70 -37.74
C LEU A 59 47.18 -16.11 -38.25
N ALA A 60 47.07 -17.08 -37.34
CA ALA A 60 46.76 -18.47 -37.70
C ALA A 60 45.34 -18.61 -38.30
N GLU A 61 44.41 -17.77 -37.84
CA GLU A 61 42.99 -17.76 -38.22
C GLU A 61 42.49 -16.31 -38.35
N LYS A 62 41.39 -16.09 -39.08
CA LYS A 62 40.78 -14.75 -39.26
C LYS A 62 39.68 -14.44 -38.24
N SER A 63 39.18 -15.46 -37.56
CA SER A 63 38.20 -15.36 -36.48
C SER A 63 38.37 -16.58 -35.58
N VAL A 64 38.17 -16.42 -34.28
CA VAL A 64 38.31 -17.46 -33.26
C VAL A 64 37.11 -17.41 -32.31
N GLU A 65 36.63 -18.57 -31.85
CA GLU A 65 35.58 -18.64 -30.82
C GLU A 65 36.19 -18.78 -29.42
N THR A 66 35.52 -18.24 -28.40
CA THR A 66 35.91 -18.42 -27.00
C THR A 66 35.58 -19.82 -26.49
N ASN A 67 36.27 -20.26 -25.44
CA ASN A 67 35.75 -21.34 -24.60
C ASN A 67 34.55 -20.88 -23.75
N ASP A 68 34.00 -21.81 -22.96
CA ASP A 68 32.84 -21.61 -22.08
C ASP A 68 33.05 -20.53 -20.99
N SER A 69 34.30 -20.15 -20.73
CA SER A 69 34.68 -19.07 -19.80
C SER A 69 34.94 -17.72 -20.50
N GLY A 70 34.59 -17.59 -21.78
CA GLY A 70 34.80 -16.37 -22.56
C GLY A 70 36.25 -16.16 -23.03
N ILE A 71 37.14 -17.15 -22.87
CA ILE A 71 38.57 -17.02 -23.18
C ILE A 71 38.87 -17.58 -24.57
N ALA A 72 39.53 -16.80 -25.42
CA ALA A 72 40.13 -17.29 -26.67
C ALA A 72 41.67 -17.14 -26.64
N THR A 73 42.38 -18.04 -27.32
CA THR A 73 43.83 -17.96 -27.50
C THR A 73 44.14 -17.74 -28.97
N ILE A 74 44.69 -16.57 -29.29
CA ILE A 74 45.08 -16.17 -30.63
C ILE A 74 46.55 -16.50 -30.79
N THR A 75 46.92 -17.09 -31.93
CA THR A 75 48.32 -17.37 -32.26
C THR A 75 48.66 -16.85 -33.64
N GLY A 76 49.92 -16.49 -33.83
CA GLY A 76 50.41 -15.98 -35.10
C GLY A 76 51.92 -16.07 -35.23
N LYS A 77 52.41 -15.62 -36.38
CA LYS A 77 53.82 -15.61 -36.76
C LYS A 77 54.27 -14.21 -37.12
N THR A 78 55.56 -13.95 -36.90
CA THR A 78 56.26 -12.74 -37.28
C THR A 78 57.74 -13.04 -37.55
N ASN A 79 58.52 -12.06 -38.00
CA ASN A 79 59.97 -12.13 -38.03
C ASN A 79 60.56 -11.61 -36.71
N GLU A 80 61.78 -12.05 -36.37
CA GLU A 80 62.41 -11.78 -35.07
C GLU A 80 62.81 -10.30 -34.88
N GLN A 81 62.66 -9.48 -35.92
CA GLN A 81 62.99 -8.05 -35.93
C GLN A 81 61.77 -7.16 -35.67
N SER A 82 60.54 -7.70 -35.76
CA SER A 82 59.31 -6.94 -35.52
C SER A 82 58.99 -6.83 -34.04
N ASN A 83 58.63 -5.63 -33.59
CA ASN A 83 57.85 -5.47 -32.36
C ASN A 83 56.37 -5.74 -32.68
N ILE A 84 55.67 -6.52 -31.86
CA ILE A 84 54.24 -6.79 -32.03
C ILE A 84 53.45 -6.12 -30.91
N THR A 85 52.42 -5.35 -31.30
CA THR A 85 51.41 -4.84 -30.36
C THR A 85 50.01 -5.38 -30.68
N VAL A 86 49.16 -5.39 -29.66
CA VAL A 86 47.70 -5.63 -29.77
C VAL A 86 47.01 -4.45 -29.12
N ASP A 87 46.21 -3.71 -29.89
CA ASP A 87 45.51 -2.50 -29.46
C ASP A 87 46.41 -1.47 -28.71
N GLY A 88 47.73 -1.49 -29.01
CA GLY A 88 48.76 -0.62 -28.43
C GLY A 88 49.67 -1.28 -27.37
N GLU A 89 49.30 -2.44 -26.81
CA GLU A 89 50.11 -3.16 -25.82
C GLU A 89 51.12 -4.11 -26.50
N THR A 90 52.40 -4.03 -26.14
CA THR A 90 53.44 -4.94 -26.67
C THR A 90 53.25 -6.37 -26.15
N ILE A 91 53.36 -7.36 -27.05
CA ILE A 91 53.26 -8.78 -26.71
C ILE A 91 54.56 -9.53 -27.00
N ASP A 92 54.91 -10.48 -26.14
CA ASP A 92 56.12 -11.28 -26.28
C ASP A 92 56.08 -12.18 -27.52
N THR A 93 57.23 -12.27 -28.21
CA THR A 93 57.45 -13.20 -29.32
C THR A 93 58.58 -14.17 -28.99
N LYS A 94 58.49 -15.40 -29.52
CA LYS A 94 59.50 -16.45 -29.35
C LYS A 94 59.67 -17.23 -30.64
N ASN A 95 60.87 -17.18 -31.22
CA ASN A 95 61.23 -17.86 -32.48
C ASN A 95 60.25 -17.54 -33.62
N GLY A 96 59.94 -16.24 -33.80
CA GLY A 96 58.99 -15.76 -34.82
C GLY A 96 57.54 -16.18 -34.62
N LYS A 97 57.12 -16.48 -33.38
CA LYS A 97 55.72 -16.82 -33.02
C LYS A 97 55.28 -16.02 -31.80
N PHE A 98 53.98 -15.72 -31.73
CA PHE A 98 53.35 -15.11 -30.56
C PHE A 98 52.05 -15.85 -30.19
N SER A 99 51.62 -15.65 -28.94
CA SER A 99 50.34 -16.12 -28.44
C SER A 99 49.74 -15.03 -27.55
N TYR A 100 48.50 -14.64 -27.81
CA TYR A 100 47.76 -13.66 -27.04
C TYR A 100 46.47 -14.29 -26.50
N LYS A 101 46.13 -14.02 -25.24
CA LYS A 101 44.92 -14.52 -24.60
C LYS A 101 43.97 -13.35 -24.36
N VAL A 102 42.79 -13.43 -24.94
CA VAL A 102 41.70 -12.46 -24.79
C VAL A 102 40.57 -13.10 -23.98
N THR A 103 39.86 -12.28 -23.20
CA THR A 103 38.65 -12.69 -22.47
C THR A 103 37.53 -11.75 -22.84
N LEU A 104 36.42 -12.28 -23.35
CA LEU A 104 35.19 -11.52 -23.57
C LEU A 104 34.43 -11.39 -22.25
N HIS A 105 33.68 -10.30 -22.09
CA HIS A 105 32.88 -10.00 -20.90
C HIS A 105 31.37 -9.90 -21.18
N ASP A 106 30.97 -9.95 -22.45
CA ASP A 106 29.59 -9.89 -22.91
C ASP A 106 29.38 -10.82 -24.12
N ASP A 107 28.18 -10.75 -24.72
CA ASP A 107 27.77 -11.57 -25.87
C ASP A 107 28.11 -10.92 -27.23
N GLN A 108 28.95 -9.88 -27.27
CA GLN A 108 29.34 -9.20 -28.49
C GLN A 108 30.71 -9.69 -29.01
N PRO A 109 30.89 -9.81 -30.35
CA PRO A 109 32.21 -10.08 -30.91
C PRO A 109 33.18 -8.92 -30.69
N GLN A 110 34.39 -9.21 -30.22
CA GLN A 110 35.47 -8.23 -30.10
C GLN A 110 36.38 -8.31 -31.33
N LYS A 111 36.69 -7.16 -31.93
CA LYS A 111 37.69 -7.06 -32.99
C LYS A 111 39.01 -6.54 -32.40
N LEU A 112 40.08 -7.32 -32.54
CA LEU A 112 41.43 -6.94 -32.12
C LEU A 112 42.29 -6.57 -33.34
N THR A 113 43.18 -5.60 -33.17
CA THR A 113 44.18 -5.22 -34.20
C THR A 113 45.57 -5.56 -33.71
N PHE A 114 46.21 -6.51 -34.40
CA PHE A 114 47.62 -6.85 -34.22
C PHE A 114 48.45 -5.99 -35.17
N MET A 115 49.53 -5.41 -34.67
CA MET A 115 50.42 -4.55 -35.46
C MET A 115 51.87 -5.00 -35.28
N ALA A 116 52.55 -5.27 -36.38
CA ALA A 116 53.97 -5.56 -36.43
C ALA A 116 54.74 -4.35 -36.95
N SER A 117 55.75 -3.87 -36.23
CA SER A 117 56.54 -2.69 -36.62
C SER A 117 58.04 -2.95 -36.66
N ILE A 118 58.72 -2.37 -37.66
CA ILE A 118 60.18 -2.25 -37.77
C ILE A 118 60.49 -0.81 -38.15
N GLY A 119 60.97 -0.01 -37.19
CA GLY A 119 61.09 1.44 -37.36
C GLY A 119 59.74 2.07 -37.68
N ASP A 120 59.68 2.90 -38.71
CA ASP A 120 58.45 3.57 -39.17
C ASP A 120 57.57 2.70 -40.09
N ILE A 121 57.95 1.44 -40.36
CA ILE A 121 57.20 0.52 -41.23
C ILE A 121 56.32 -0.37 -40.36
N GLU A 122 55.01 -0.37 -40.64
CA GLU A 122 54.01 -1.14 -39.91
C GLU A 122 53.23 -2.10 -40.85
N GLN A 123 52.87 -3.28 -40.34
CA GLN A 123 51.88 -4.17 -40.95
C GLN A 123 50.81 -4.51 -39.90
N ALA A 124 49.54 -4.28 -40.22
CA ALA A 124 48.42 -4.63 -39.35
C ALA A 124 47.62 -5.84 -39.88
N GLU A 125 47.18 -6.70 -38.97
CA GLU A 125 46.17 -7.73 -39.21
C GLU A 125 45.09 -7.68 -38.14
N THR A 126 43.84 -7.97 -38.50
CA THR A 126 42.71 -7.93 -37.56
C THR A 126 42.05 -9.29 -37.44
N ILE A 127 41.64 -9.65 -36.23
CA ILE A 127 40.90 -10.89 -35.93
C ILE A 127 39.62 -10.58 -35.17
N GLU A 128 38.57 -11.33 -35.49
CA GLU A 128 37.26 -11.25 -34.85
C GLU A 128 37.12 -12.40 -33.83
N VAL A 129 37.03 -12.05 -32.55
CA VAL A 129 36.85 -12.98 -31.43
C VAL A 129 35.36 -13.08 -31.13
N LYS A 130 34.78 -14.27 -31.27
CA LYS A 130 33.35 -14.51 -31.12
C LYS A 130 33.05 -15.23 -29.81
N PRO A 131 32.02 -14.82 -29.06
CA PRO A 131 31.59 -15.58 -27.88
C PRO A 131 30.99 -16.90 -28.34
N SER A 132 31.42 -18.01 -27.74
CA SER A 132 30.82 -19.31 -28.02
C SER A 132 29.41 -19.43 -27.44
N LYS A 133 28.62 -20.32 -28.03
CA LYS A 133 27.26 -20.64 -27.56
C LYS A 133 27.21 -21.01 -26.07
N ALA A 134 28.24 -21.70 -25.56
CA ALA A 134 28.34 -22.08 -24.15
C ALA A 134 28.58 -20.87 -23.25
N PHE A 135 29.48 -19.95 -23.63
CA PHE A 135 29.71 -18.71 -22.89
C PHE A 135 28.47 -17.80 -22.88
N VAL A 136 27.78 -17.64 -24.02
CA VAL A 136 26.52 -16.89 -24.08
C VAL A 136 25.43 -17.53 -23.20
N ALA A 137 25.36 -18.86 -23.14
CA ALA A 137 24.44 -19.55 -22.22
C ALA A 137 24.80 -19.27 -20.74
N PHE A 138 26.09 -19.32 -20.38
CA PHE A 138 26.59 -18.98 -19.04
C PHE A 138 26.23 -17.54 -18.64
N LEU A 139 26.46 -16.55 -19.51
CA LEU A 139 26.11 -15.15 -19.25
C LEU A 139 24.60 -14.96 -19.00
N ASN A 140 23.76 -15.66 -19.78
CA ASN A 140 22.31 -15.63 -19.60
C ASN A 140 21.87 -16.30 -18.29
N GLU A 141 22.46 -17.42 -17.91
CA GLU A 141 22.21 -18.09 -16.64
C GLU A 141 22.65 -17.22 -15.45
N GLU A 142 23.82 -16.58 -15.52
CA GLU A 142 24.30 -15.67 -14.49
C GLU A 142 23.36 -14.45 -14.33
N LYS A 143 22.88 -13.90 -15.43
CA LYS A 143 21.89 -12.80 -15.43
C LYS A 143 20.56 -13.24 -14.80
N GLN A 144 20.05 -14.42 -15.15
CA GLN A 144 18.83 -14.98 -14.57
C GLN A 144 18.99 -15.29 -13.07
N ASN A 145 20.15 -15.80 -12.65
CA ASN A 145 20.50 -16.00 -11.23
C ASN A 145 20.56 -14.68 -10.45
N LYS A 146 21.09 -13.60 -11.04
CA LYS A 146 21.07 -12.24 -10.44
C LYS A 146 19.65 -11.69 -10.33
N GLU A 147 18.80 -11.89 -11.33
CA GLU A 147 17.42 -11.42 -11.33
C GLU A 147 16.55 -12.18 -10.31
N THR A 148 16.68 -13.50 -10.25
CA THR A 148 15.96 -14.33 -9.25
C THR A 148 16.37 -13.98 -7.81
N LEU A 149 17.66 -13.75 -7.56
CA LEU A 149 18.17 -13.25 -6.26
C LEU A 149 17.52 -11.92 -5.87
N LYS A 150 17.51 -10.93 -6.77
CA LYS A 150 16.88 -9.62 -6.55
C LYS A 150 15.37 -9.73 -6.29
N ASN A 151 14.68 -10.63 -7.01
CA ASN A 151 13.25 -10.86 -6.83
C ASN A 151 12.95 -11.52 -5.46
N ALA A 152 13.81 -12.42 -4.99
CA ALA A 152 13.71 -13.00 -3.65
C ALA A 152 13.95 -11.96 -2.55
N GLU A 153 14.98 -11.11 -2.69
CA GLU A 153 15.25 -10.00 -1.76
C GLU A 153 14.08 -9.02 -1.70
N THR A 154 13.51 -8.65 -2.84
CA THR A 154 12.36 -7.73 -2.92
C THR A 154 11.13 -8.29 -2.21
N ALA A 155 10.83 -9.58 -2.39
CA ALA A 155 9.74 -10.25 -1.70
C ALA A 155 9.98 -10.34 -0.18
N LEU A 156 11.23 -10.61 0.23
CA LEU A 156 11.63 -10.66 1.64
C LEU A 156 11.47 -9.29 2.33
N ILE A 157 11.95 -8.20 1.71
CA ILE A 157 11.79 -6.83 2.25
C ILE A 157 10.31 -6.45 2.39
N LEU A 158 9.46 -6.83 1.42
CA LEU A 158 8.01 -6.64 1.50
C LEU A 158 7.40 -7.42 2.67
N ALA A 159 7.87 -8.65 2.91
CA ALA A 159 7.43 -9.47 4.02
C ALA A 159 7.94 -8.97 5.38
N GLU A 160 9.13 -8.36 5.45
CA GLU A 160 9.65 -7.69 6.65
C GLU A 160 8.86 -6.42 7.00
N GLY A 161 8.51 -5.61 6.01
CA GLY A 161 7.68 -4.42 6.19
C GLY A 161 6.21 -4.74 6.51
N LYS A 162 5.69 -5.86 6.01
CA LYS A 162 4.35 -6.35 6.35
C LYS A 162 4.31 -7.90 6.45
N PRO A 163 4.64 -8.48 7.63
CA PRO A 163 4.56 -9.91 7.93
C PRO A 163 3.13 -10.46 7.88
N THR A 164 2.58 -10.65 6.68
CA THR A 164 1.35 -11.41 6.46
C THR A 164 1.69 -12.79 5.93
N GLN A 165 0.82 -13.77 6.16
CA GLN A 165 0.99 -15.13 5.63
C GLN A 165 1.28 -15.12 4.11
N LYS A 166 0.53 -14.32 3.34
CA LYS A 166 0.73 -14.14 1.89
C LYS A 166 2.15 -13.67 1.55
N ASN A 167 2.65 -12.62 2.21
CA ASN A 167 3.97 -12.07 1.91
C ASN A 167 5.08 -13.03 2.35
N TYR A 168 4.90 -13.73 3.48
CA TYR A 168 5.79 -14.79 3.94
C TYR A 168 5.86 -15.94 2.92
N ASP A 169 4.72 -16.44 2.43
CA ASP A 169 4.66 -17.55 1.47
C ASP A 169 5.29 -17.16 0.12
N GLU A 170 5.09 -15.91 -0.33
CA GLU A 170 5.73 -15.39 -1.53
C GLU A 170 7.25 -15.29 -1.35
N ALA A 171 7.74 -14.69 -0.26
CA ALA A 171 9.17 -14.63 0.04
C ALA A 171 9.80 -16.02 0.16
N ALA A 172 9.17 -16.94 0.90
CA ALA A 172 9.61 -18.32 1.06
C ALA A 172 9.72 -19.06 -0.28
N THR A 173 8.71 -18.89 -1.15
CA THR A 173 8.71 -19.49 -2.50
C THR A 173 9.84 -18.95 -3.37
N ARG A 174 10.11 -17.63 -3.33
CA ARG A 174 11.23 -17.04 -4.08
C ARG A 174 12.59 -17.50 -3.56
N ILE A 175 12.78 -17.52 -2.24
CA ILE A 175 14.03 -17.96 -1.59
C ILE A 175 14.29 -19.45 -1.89
N ALA A 176 13.27 -20.30 -1.84
CA ALA A 176 13.37 -21.73 -2.19
C ALA A 176 13.64 -21.98 -3.70
N SER A 177 13.43 -20.99 -4.56
CA SER A 177 13.76 -21.07 -6.00
C SER A 177 15.18 -20.65 -6.36
N LEU A 178 15.99 -20.20 -5.38
CA LEU A 178 17.36 -19.79 -5.61
C LEU A 178 18.29 -21.00 -5.82
N THR A 179 19.17 -20.91 -6.81
CA THR A 179 20.17 -21.94 -7.15
C THR A 179 21.31 -22.03 -6.13
N LYS A 180 21.52 -20.98 -5.33
CA LYS A 180 22.51 -20.90 -4.26
C LYS A 180 21.84 -20.49 -2.97
N GLU A 181 22.10 -21.25 -1.90
CA GLU A 181 21.60 -20.98 -0.55
C GLU A 181 22.02 -19.58 -0.07
N GLN A 182 21.10 -18.90 0.63
CA GLN A 182 21.28 -17.55 1.16
C GLN A 182 20.96 -17.54 2.66
N ASP A 183 21.95 -17.85 3.50
CA ASP A 183 21.83 -17.91 4.97
C ASP A 183 21.13 -16.69 5.59
N ASP A 184 21.44 -15.49 5.08
CA ASP A 184 20.81 -14.23 5.53
C ASP A 184 19.30 -14.24 5.27
N PHE A 185 18.89 -14.63 4.06
CA PHE A 185 17.48 -14.67 3.68
C PHE A 185 16.71 -15.70 4.49
N ILE A 186 17.32 -16.85 4.81
CA ILE A 186 16.71 -17.88 5.67
C ILE A 186 16.49 -17.34 7.09
N LYS A 187 17.50 -16.67 7.67
CA LYS A 187 17.40 -16.08 9.03
C LYS A 187 16.34 -14.98 9.08
N ARG A 188 16.31 -14.09 8.08
CA ARG A 188 15.32 -13.01 7.96
C ARG A 188 13.91 -13.55 7.74
N LEU A 189 13.74 -14.57 6.89
CA LEU A 189 12.46 -15.24 6.66
C LEU A 189 11.91 -15.91 7.93
N ALA A 190 12.78 -16.46 8.79
CA ALA A 190 12.37 -16.97 10.10
C ALA A 190 11.83 -15.85 11.01
N ILE A 191 12.50 -14.70 11.06
CA ILE A 191 12.02 -13.52 11.80
C ILE A 191 10.66 -13.05 11.26
N VAL A 192 10.48 -13.01 9.93
CA VAL A 192 9.18 -12.71 9.32
C VAL A 192 8.11 -13.69 9.80
N LYS A 193 8.38 -15.00 9.76
CA LYS A 193 7.46 -16.06 10.19
C LYS A 193 6.93 -15.85 11.60
N ASP A 194 7.83 -15.56 12.54
CA ASP A 194 7.49 -15.37 13.95
C ASP A 194 6.62 -14.12 14.18
N ASN A 195 6.68 -13.12 13.30
CA ASN A 195 5.84 -11.92 13.36
C ASN A 195 4.49 -12.07 12.63
N VAL A 196 4.28 -13.09 11.79
CA VAL A 196 2.99 -13.34 11.11
C VAL A 196 1.80 -13.42 12.08
N PRO A 197 1.80 -14.27 13.13
CA PRO A 197 0.66 -14.38 14.05
C PRO A 197 0.37 -13.06 14.79
N ILE A 198 1.38 -12.22 15.01
CA ILE A 198 1.24 -10.90 15.63
C ILE A 198 0.43 -9.98 14.71
N TYR A 199 0.74 -9.93 13.42
CA TYR A 199 -0.02 -9.15 12.44
C TYR A 199 -1.47 -9.65 12.31
N THR A 200 -1.67 -10.98 12.29
CA THR A 200 -3.02 -11.57 12.28
C THR A 200 -3.83 -11.16 13.50
N ALA A 201 -3.25 -11.16 14.70
CA ALA A 201 -3.93 -10.72 15.92
C ALA A 201 -4.31 -9.23 15.88
N VAL A 202 -3.42 -8.37 15.37
CA VAL A 202 -3.70 -6.92 15.22
C VAL A 202 -4.82 -6.68 14.20
N GLU A 203 -4.80 -7.35 13.05
CA GLU A 203 -5.88 -7.25 12.04
C GLU A 203 -7.23 -7.78 12.58
N LEU A 204 -7.20 -8.83 13.42
CA LEU A 204 -8.38 -9.34 14.11
C LEU A 204 -8.91 -8.35 15.16
N ALA A 205 -8.04 -7.70 15.94
CA ALA A 205 -8.42 -6.66 16.90
C ALA A 205 -9.04 -5.43 16.21
N GLU A 206 -8.46 -4.99 15.09
CA GLU A 206 -9.01 -3.91 14.25
C GLU A 206 -10.38 -4.22 13.67
N THR A 207 -10.62 -5.50 13.33
CA THR A 207 -11.88 -5.98 12.76
C THR A 207 -12.96 -6.19 13.82
N LYS A 208 -12.61 -6.77 14.97
CA LYS A 208 -13.57 -7.14 16.02
C LYS A 208 -13.87 -6.01 17.00
N GLN A 209 -12.88 -5.16 17.29
CA GLN A 209 -13.01 -4.02 18.21
C GLN A 209 -13.64 -4.42 19.55
N THR A 210 -13.05 -5.44 20.18
CA THR A 210 -13.37 -5.91 21.54
C THR A 210 -12.13 -5.86 22.41
N LYS A 211 -12.31 -5.69 23.74
CA LYS A 211 -11.21 -5.68 24.71
C LYS A 211 -10.37 -6.95 24.65
N GLU A 212 -11.03 -8.12 24.67
CA GLU A 212 -10.37 -9.43 24.57
C GLU A 212 -9.38 -9.53 23.39
N GLN A 213 -9.78 -9.07 22.20
CA GLN A 213 -8.92 -9.12 21.01
C GLN A 213 -7.81 -8.06 21.05
N LEU A 214 -8.08 -6.88 21.62
CA LEU A 214 -7.08 -5.86 21.88
C LEU A 214 -6.02 -6.33 22.88
N ASP A 215 -6.43 -6.96 23.98
CA ASP A 215 -5.53 -7.46 25.03
C ASP A 215 -4.64 -8.59 24.48
N ALA A 216 -5.24 -9.54 23.75
CA ALA A 216 -4.50 -10.62 23.08
C ALA A 216 -3.50 -10.08 22.05
N ALA A 217 -3.90 -9.13 21.21
CA ALA A 217 -3.01 -8.49 20.24
C ALA A 217 -1.89 -7.68 20.92
N THR A 218 -2.18 -7.00 22.04
CA THR A 218 -1.21 -6.23 22.81
C THR A 218 -0.13 -7.13 23.42
N ALA A 219 -0.52 -8.27 23.98
CA ALA A 219 0.41 -9.27 24.52
C ALA A 219 1.34 -9.87 23.44
N LEU A 220 0.85 -10.02 22.21
CA LEU A 220 1.65 -10.45 21.07
C LEU A 220 2.56 -9.33 20.53
N VAL A 221 2.07 -8.10 20.42
CA VAL A 221 2.87 -6.94 19.97
C VAL A 221 4.01 -6.62 20.95
N ALA A 222 3.87 -6.95 22.23
CA ALA A 222 4.98 -6.88 23.19
C ALA A 222 6.18 -7.77 22.79
N GLN A 223 5.94 -8.89 22.09
CA GLN A 223 6.94 -9.85 21.60
C GLN A 223 7.43 -9.54 20.18
N ALA A 224 6.83 -8.58 19.48
CA ALA A 224 7.18 -8.24 18.10
C ALA A 224 8.64 -7.78 17.96
N THR A 225 9.35 -8.37 17.01
CA THR A 225 10.70 -7.96 16.61
C THR A 225 10.70 -7.08 15.36
N LEU A 226 9.61 -7.07 14.58
CA LEU A 226 9.41 -6.20 13.42
C LEU A 226 8.27 -5.19 13.67
N ASN A 227 8.48 -3.95 13.21
CA ASN A 227 7.45 -2.89 13.10
C ASN A 227 6.66 -2.56 14.39
N LYS A 228 7.23 -2.86 15.57
CA LYS A 228 6.57 -2.78 16.88
C LYS A 228 5.84 -1.44 17.13
N ASP A 229 6.48 -0.32 16.84
CA ASP A 229 5.89 1.02 17.03
C ASP A 229 4.69 1.28 16.12
N ALA A 230 4.70 0.75 14.89
CA ALA A 230 3.58 0.88 13.97
C ALA A 230 2.40 0.02 14.41
N LEU A 231 2.66 -1.20 14.93
CA LEU A 231 1.64 -2.06 15.52
C LEU A 231 1.05 -1.46 16.79
N ALA A 232 1.87 -0.91 17.68
CA ALA A 232 1.41 -0.23 18.88
C ALA A 232 0.49 0.96 18.56
N LYS A 233 0.83 1.77 17.55
CA LYS A 233 -0.03 2.88 17.06
C LYS A 233 -1.39 2.38 16.56
N ARG A 234 -1.42 1.29 15.80
CA ARG A 234 -2.68 0.64 15.35
C ARG A 234 -3.54 0.22 16.54
N LEU A 235 -2.96 -0.44 17.53
CA LEU A 235 -3.68 -0.86 18.74
C LEU A 235 -4.20 0.31 19.57
N THR A 236 -3.48 1.44 19.66
CA THR A 236 -3.99 2.67 20.29
C THR A 236 -5.26 3.19 19.58
N THR A 237 -5.31 3.16 18.25
CA THR A 237 -6.53 3.52 17.50
C THR A 237 -7.68 2.53 17.73
N VAL A 238 -7.39 1.24 17.88
CA VAL A 238 -8.41 0.23 18.26
C VAL A 238 -8.94 0.50 19.67
N GLN A 239 -8.08 0.80 20.63
CA GLN A 239 -8.47 1.16 22.00
C GLN A 239 -9.37 2.40 22.04
N GLN A 240 -9.05 3.43 21.25
CA GLN A 240 -9.88 4.64 21.14
C GLN A 240 -11.30 4.30 20.66
N LYS A 241 -11.41 3.54 19.55
CA LYS A 241 -12.71 3.10 19.00
C LYS A 241 -13.52 2.25 19.98
N ILE A 242 -12.87 1.35 20.73
CA ILE A 242 -13.53 0.56 21.79
C ILE A 242 -14.09 1.48 22.87
N THR A 243 -13.29 2.43 23.38
CA THR A 243 -13.72 3.37 24.42
C THR A 243 -14.86 4.28 23.96
N GLU A 244 -14.82 4.76 22.70
CA GLU A 244 -15.88 5.55 22.09
C GLU A 244 -17.19 4.74 21.97
N LYS A 245 -17.10 3.49 21.51
CA LYS A 245 -18.24 2.57 21.39
C LYS A 245 -18.88 2.29 22.75
N GLU A 246 -18.08 1.92 23.76
CA GLU A 246 -18.57 1.66 25.12
C GLU A 246 -19.20 2.91 25.76
N LYS A 247 -18.65 4.10 25.48
CA LYS A 247 -19.24 5.37 25.93
C LYS A 247 -20.60 5.59 25.26
N ALA A 248 -20.69 5.42 23.93
CA ALA A 248 -21.94 5.57 23.20
C ALA A 248 -23.00 4.56 23.68
N GLU A 249 -22.64 3.29 23.89
CA GLU A 249 -23.54 2.25 24.43
C GLU A 249 -24.08 2.62 25.83
N LYS A 250 -23.21 3.12 26.73
CA LYS A 250 -23.64 3.61 28.06
C LYS A 250 -24.58 4.82 27.98
N GLN A 251 -24.29 5.77 27.09
CA GLN A 251 -25.17 6.93 26.89
C GLN A 251 -26.54 6.50 26.31
N ILE A 252 -26.56 5.56 25.35
CA ILE A 252 -27.80 5.00 24.80
C ILE A 252 -28.60 4.26 25.88
N ALA A 253 -27.95 3.48 26.75
CA ALA A 253 -28.62 2.80 27.86
C ALA A 253 -29.27 3.81 28.84
N ALA A 254 -28.53 4.83 29.27
CA ALA A 254 -29.05 5.87 30.16
C ALA A 254 -30.19 6.69 29.51
N ALA A 255 -30.14 6.94 28.20
CA ALA A 255 -31.22 7.59 27.49
C ALA A 255 -32.48 6.70 27.36
N ARG A 256 -32.30 5.38 27.19
CA ARG A 256 -33.41 4.41 27.19
C ARG A 256 -34.11 4.36 28.54
N GLU A 257 -33.34 4.25 29.62
CA GLU A 257 -33.86 4.24 31.00
C GLU A 257 -34.62 5.53 31.34
N ALA A 258 -34.09 6.70 30.95
CA ALA A 258 -34.77 7.97 31.17
C ALA A 258 -36.08 8.10 30.36
N VAL A 259 -36.12 7.61 29.12
CA VAL A 259 -37.35 7.58 28.30
C VAL A 259 -38.37 6.61 28.90
N GLU A 260 -37.96 5.40 29.28
CA GLU A 260 -38.83 4.40 29.90
C GLU A 260 -39.45 4.92 31.21
N LYS A 261 -38.65 5.59 32.06
CA LYS A 261 -39.18 6.26 33.25
C LYS A 261 -40.20 7.34 32.91
N ALA A 262 -39.94 8.15 31.89
CA ALA A 262 -40.87 9.21 31.46
C ALA A 262 -42.16 8.66 30.80
N GLU A 263 -42.15 7.41 30.29
CA GLU A 263 -43.35 6.71 29.83
C GLU A 263 -44.18 6.14 31.00
N GLN A 264 -43.51 5.63 32.03
CA GLN A 264 -44.16 5.13 33.26
C GLN A 264 -44.74 6.27 34.11
N GLU A 265 -44.03 7.40 34.21
CA GLU A 265 -44.39 8.58 35.00
C GLU A 265 -44.41 9.86 34.12
N PRO A 266 -45.48 10.10 33.33
CA PRO A 266 -45.55 11.23 32.38
C PRO A 266 -45.61 12.58 33.09
N THR A 267 -44.44 13.17 33.33
CA THR A 267 -44.24 14.48 33.95
C THR A 267 -43.27 15.32 33.12
N ASP A 268 -43.37 16.65 33.19
CA ASP A 268 -42.43 17.52 32.45
C ASP A 268 -40.98 17.27 32.88
N ASP A 269 -40.74 16.99 34.16
CA ASP A 269 -39.39 16.74 34.70
C ASP A 269 -38.77 15.47 34.11
N HIS A 270 -39.50 14.36 34.07
CA HIS A 270 -38.98 13.13 33.43
C HIS A 270 -38.87 13.26 31.91
N TYR A 271 -39.81 13.95 31.25
CA TYR A 271 -39.67 14.29 29.83
C TYR A 271 -38.41 15.14 29.56
N ASN A 272 -38.15 16.17 30.37
CA ASN A 272 -36.98 17.04 30.23
C ASN A 272 -35.66 16.28 30.48
N GLN A 273 -35.63 15.39 31.47
CA GLN A 273 -34.49 14.49 31.73
C GLN A 273 -34.23 13.54 30.55
N ALA A 274 -35.29 12.93 29.99
CA ALA A 274 -35.19 12.07 28.82
C ALA A 274 -34.66 12.82 27.58
N ILE A 275 -35.19 14.01 27.29
CA ILE A 275 -34.72 14.85 26.17
C ILE A 275 -33.26 15.29 26.37
N ALA A 276 -32.85 15.65 27.58
CA ALA A 276 -31.46 15.98 27.88
C ALA A 276 -30.54 14.80 27.56
N LYS A 277 -30.91 13.58 27.96
CA LYS A 277 -30.13 12.36 27.67
C LYS A 277 -30.14 11.96 26.20
N ILE A 278 -31.24 12.13 25.48
CA ILE A 278 -31.30 11.93 24.02
C ILE A 278 -30.37 12.92 23.29
N LYS A 279 -30.28 14.17 23.75
CA LYS A 279 -29.41 15.20 23.18
C LYS A 279 -27.91 14.92 23.40
N GLU A 280 -27.54 14.12 24.40
CA GLU A 280 -26.15 13.67 24.63
C GLU A 280 -25.70 12.56 23.66
N LEU A 281 -26.59 11.99 22.83
CA LEU A 281 -26.29 10.87 21.93
C LEU A 281 -25.61 11.32 20.63
N PRO A 282 -24.43 10.76 20.27
CA PRO A 282 -23.59 11.31 19.19
C PRO A 282 -24.17 11.22 17.77
N ASN A 283 -25.07 10.26 17.51
CA ASN A 283 -25.72 10.07 16.20
C ASN A 283 -27.24 10.39 16.23
N GLY A 284 -27.72 10.99 17.32
CA GLY A 284 -29.15 11.00 17.66
C GLY A 284 -29.70 9.59 17.90
N HIS A 285 -31.01 9.47 18.13
CA HIS A 285 -31.70 8.17 18.22
C HIS A 285 -33.20 8.37 17.90
N PRO A 286 -33.61 8.26 16.62
CA PRO A 286 -34.96 8.63 16.16
C PRO A 286 -36.09 7.98 16.97
N ASP A 287 -35.96 6.70 17.32
CA ASP A 287 -36.97 5.96 18.09
C ASP A 287 -37.18 6.53 19.50
N LEU A 288 -36.11 6.96 20.18
CA LEU A 288 -36.20 7.58 21.50
C LEU A 288 -36.78 8.99 21.41
N THR A 289 -36.43 9.75 20.37
CA THR A 289 -37.06 11.04 20.10
C THR A 289 -38.56 10.91 19.81
N ALA A 290 -38.96 9.89 19.04
CA ALA A 290 -40.37 9.61 18.75
C ALA A 290 -41.15 9.23 20.01
N ARG A 291 -40.59 8.34 20.85
CA ARG A 291 -41.15 7.99 22.17
C ARG A 291 -41.31 9.23 23.06
N ALA A 292 -40.27 10.05 23.20
CA ALA A 292 -40.33 11.28 23.98
C ALA A 292 -41.39 12.28 23.47
N ASN A 293 -41.59 12.39 22.15
CA ASN A 293 -42.67 13.20 21.58
C ASN A 293 -44.06 12.68 21.96
N GLY A 294 -44.25 11.35 22.00
CA GLY A 294 -45.49 10.73 22.49
C GLY A 294 -45.76 11.04 23.98
N ILE A 295 -44.73 10.97 24.82
CA ILE A 295 -44.81 11.35 26.24
C ILE A 295 -45.25 12.81 26.39
N LYS A 296 -44.67 13.71 25.59
CA LYS A 296 -45.09 15.13 25.59
C LYS A 296 -46.56 15.32 25.26
N GLN A 297 -47.08 14.56 24.29
CA GLN A 297 -48.51 14.58 23.95
C GLN A 297 -49.35 14.08 25.13
N ALA A 298 -48.98 12.97 25.76
CA ALA A 298 -49.66 12.43 26.94
C ALA A 298 -49.70 13.41 28.12
N ILE A 299 -48.57 14.06 28.45
CA ILE A 299 -48.50 15.13 29.46
C ILE A 299 -49.45 16.28 29.12
N THR A 300 -49.46 16.72 27.85
CA THR A 300 -50.34 17.81 27.38
C THR A 300 -51.81 17.43 27.56
N THR A 301 -52.19 16.20 27.22
CA THR A 301 -53.55 15.67 27.39
C THR A 301 -53.94 15.54 28.86
N GLN A 302 -53.04 15.04 29.74
CA GLN A 302 -53.31 14.97 31.18
C GLN A 302 -53.56 16.36 31.79
N LYS A 303 -52.73 17.35 31.45
CA LYS A 303 -52.91 18.73 31.92
C LYS A 303 -54.24 19.32 31.47
N ALA A 304 -54.59 19.20 30.19
CA ALA A 304 -55.87 19.68 29.68
C ALA A 304 -57.07 19.00 30.37
N ALA A 305 -56.98 17.69 30.62
CA ALA A 305 -58.02 16.96 31.35
C ALA A 305 -58.12 17.40 32.83
N ALA A 306 -57.00 17.62 33.51
CA ALA A 306 -56.95 18.11 34.89
C ALA A 306 -57.47 19.55 35.00
N GLU A 307 -57.14 20.42 34.05
CA GLU A 307 -57.68 21.79 33.95
C GLU A 307 -59.20 21.78 33.72
N GLN A 308 -59.71 20.92 32.83
CA GLN A 308 -61.15 20.74 32.63
C GLN A 308 -61.85 20.20 33.89
N GLN A 309 -61.25 19.25 34.61
CA GLN A 309 -61.79 18.75 35.87
C GLN A 309 -61.76 19.81 36.98
N ALA A 310 -60.70 20.62 37.08
CA ALA A 310 -60.61 21.73 38.02
C ALA A 310 -61.64 22.83 37.70
N GLN A 311 -61.85 23.14 36.42
CA GLN A 311 -62.90 24.06 35.97
C GLN A 311 -64.30 23.51 36.24
N ALA A 312 -64.54 22.21 36.01
CA ALA A 312 -65.81 21.56 36.36
C ALA A 312 -66.06 21.53 37.87
N ALA A 313 -65.03 21.33 38.69
CA ALA A 313 -65.12 21.41 40.15
C ALA A 313 -65.36 22.85 40.65
N ALA A 314 -64.81 23.86 39.96
CA ALA A 314 -65.09 25.28 40.20
C ALA A 314 -66.43 25.77 39.58
N GLN A 315 -67.02 24.99 38.68
CA GLN A 315 -68.36 25.18 38.10
C GLN A 315 -69.41 24.25 38.72
N THR A 316 -69.05 23.46 39.74
CA THR A 316 -70.01 23.19 40.81
C THR A 316 -70.49 24.57 41.25
N PRO A 317 -71.80 24.87 41.21
CA PRO A 317 -72.28 26.09 41.83
C PRO A 317 -71.71 26.15 43.26
N GLU A 318 -71.54 27.37 43.79
CA GLU A 318 -72.00 27.52 45.17
C GLU A 318 -73.42 26.96 45.16
N THR A 319 -73.59 25.75 45.72
CA THR A 319 -74.92 25.26 46.06
C THR A 319 -75.53 26.44 46.80
N PRO A 320 -76.66 27.01 46.33
CA PRO A 320 -77.39 27.92 47.18
C PRO A 320 -77.51 27.19 48.51
N THR A 321 -77.07 27.82 49.61
CA THR A 321 -77.38 27.35 50.97
C THR A 321 -78.75 26.73 50.88
N PRO A 322 -78.91 25.42 51.18
CA PRO A 322 -80.12 24.72 50.80
C PRO A 322 -81.26 25.57 51.30
N ASN A 323 -82.11 26.01 50.38
CA ASN A 323 -83.33 26.68 50.77
C ASN A 323 -84.25 25.58 51.29
N THR A 324 -83.89 25.00 52.43
CA THR A 324 -84.77 25.09 53.59
C THR A 324 -85.36 26.50 53.57
N GLN A 325 -86.50 26.60 52.88
CA GLN A 325 -87.72 27.00 53.56
C GLN A 325 -87.55 26.54 54.99
N GLU A 326 -87.52 27.49 55.93
CA GLU A 326 -87.35 27.16 57.34
C GLU A 326 -88.29 25.98 57.63
N THR A 327 -87.70 24.81 57.91
CA THR A 327 -88.42 23.76 58.62
C THR A 327 -88.50 24.23 60.06
N GLY A 328 -89.19 25.37 60.23
CA GLY A 328 -89.45 26.05 61.49
C GLY A 328 -90.04 25.01 62.39
N GLU A 329 -89.38 24.82 63.54
CA GLU A 329 -89.44 23.59 64.31
C GLU A 329 -90.87 23.07 64.43
N MET A 330 -91.15 21.88 63.89
CA MET A 330 -92.52 21.39 63.77
C MET A 330 -93.06 21.03 65.16
N VAL A 331 -93.84 21.95 65.73
CA VAL A 331 -94.44 21.81 67.05
C VAL A 331 -95.86 21.28 66.97
N LEU A 332 -96.26 20.60 68.03
CA LEU A 332 -97.62 20.12 68.23
C LEU A 332 -98.41 21.14 69.04
N VAL A 333 -99.56 21.58 68.51
CA VAL A 333 -100.52 22.44 69.20
C VAL A 333 -101.84 21.72 69.41
N THR A 334 -102.60 22.12 70.43
CA THR A 334 -103.96 21.58 70.69
C THR A 334 -105.00 22.62 70.28
N THR A 335 -106.17 22.17 69.79
CA THR A 335 -107.22 23.06 69.24
C THR A 335 -107.68 24.17 70.19
N THR A 336 -107.60 23.95 71.51
CA THR A 336 -108.05 24.88 72.55
C THR A 336 -106.94 25.38 73.48
N GLY A 337 -105.68 25.01 73.24
CA GLY A 337 -104.58 25.29 74.17
C GLY A 337 -103.72 26.49 73.79
N SER A 338 -103.35 27.31 74.78
CA SER A 338 -102.46 28.47 74.64
C SER A 338 -100.97 28.12 74.54
N LYS A 339 -100.63 26.86 74.21
CA LYS A 339 -99.26 26.33 74.28
C LYS A 339 -98.88 25.43 73.12
N TYR A 340 -97.59 25.40 72.79
CA TYR A 340 -96.97 24.48 71.85
C TYR A 340 -96.04 23.47 72.55
N HIS A 341 -95.80 22.33 71.90
CA HIS A 341 -95.17 21.14 72.49
C HIS A 341 -94.22 20.45 71.49
N ASN A 342 -93.07 19.92 71.93
CA ASN A 342 -92.16 19.14 71.06
C ASN A 342 -92.61 17.68 70.84
N ARG A 343 -93.55 17.20 71.66
CA ARG A 343 -94.15 15.86 71.60
C ARG A 343 -95.53 15.86 72.25
N LYS A 344 -96.36 14.85 71.97
CA LYS A 344 -97.66 14.66 72.65
C LYS A 344 -97.45 14.60 74.18
N CYS A 345 -98.15 15.47 74.91
CA CYS A 345 -97.91 15.70 76.34
C CYS A 345 -99.23 15.85 77.12
N GLY A 346 -99.90 14.72 77.32
CA GLY A 346 -101.23 14.63 77.92
C GLY A 346 -102.23 13.95 76.96
N ASN A 347 -103.50 13.92 77.35
CA ASN A 347 -104.56 13.19 76.65
C ASN A 347 -105.31 14.05 75.62
N GLY A 348 -104.65 15.06 75.04
CA GLY A 348 -105.24 15.97 74.05
C GLY A 348 -105.10 15.50 72.61
N THR A 349 -105.91 16.06 71.71
CA THR A 349 -105.70 15.96 70.26
C THR A 349 -104.70 17.02 69.81
N TYR A 350 -103.67 16.61 69.09
CA TYR A 350 -102.57 17.48 68.65
C TYR A 350 -102.49 17.55 67.12
N THR A 351 -102.33 18.77 66.59
CA THR A 351 -102.08 19.04 65.17
C THR A 351 -100.69 19.65 65.00
N PRO A 352 -99.91 19.22 63.98
CA PRO A 352 -98.60 19.82 63.68
C PRO A 352 -98.73 21.20 63.01
N THR A 353 -97.82 22.12 63.34
CA THR A 353 -97.67 23.49 62.79
C THR A 353 -96.21 23.91 62.99
N THR A 354 -95.74 25.00 62.37
CA THR A 354 -94.35 25.49 62.60
C THR A 354 -94.27 26.28 63.91
N LEU A 355 -93.06 26.38 64.47
CA LEU A 355 -92.80 27.17 65.67
C LEU A 355 -93.14 28.66 65.47
N GLU A 356 -92.80 29.25 64.31
CA GLU A 356 -93.17 30.65 64.03
C GLU A 356 -94.68 30.84 63.99
N GLU A 357 -95.44 29.94 63.35
CA GLU A 357 -96.90 30.04 63.27
C GLU A 357 -97.55 29.87 64.66
N ALA A 358 -97.02 28.99 65.51
CA ALA A 358 -97.44 28.87 66.90
C ALA A 358 -97.16 30.16 67.71
N GLN A 359 -95.99 30.77 67.56
CA GLN A 359 -95.63 32.01 68.24
C GLN A 359 -96.42 33.22 67.70
N ALA A 360 -96.65 33.31 66.39
CA ALA A 360 -97.49 34.34 65.76
C ALA A 360 -98.94 34.27 66.22
N ARG A 361 -99.42 33.07 66.59
CA ARG A 361 -100.72 32.84 67.23
C ARG A 361 -100.73 33.15 68.75
N GLY A 362 -99.63 33.66 69.31
CA GLY A 362 -99.50 34.00 70.72
C GLY A 362 -99.35 32.80 71.66
N LEU A 363 -98.96 31.62 71.15
CA LEU A 363 -98.79 30.42 71.97
C LEU A 363 -97.43 30.42 72.67
N THR A 364 -97.38 29.83 73.87
CA THR A 364 -96.17 29.78 74.73
C THR A 364 -95.62 28.36 74.88
N PRO A 365 -94.32 28.16 75.19
CA PRO A 365 -93.77 26.81 75.34
C PRO A 365 -94.40 26.04 76.52
N CYS A 366 -94.63 24.75 76.33
CA CYS A 366 -95.11 23.88 77.39
C CYS A 366 -93.98 23.42 78.31
N SER A 367 -93.93 23.97 79.52
CA SER A 367 -92.96 23.74 80.61
C SER A 367 -92.70 22.29 81.07
N LYS A 368 -93.23 21.27 80.37
CA LYS A 368 -93.03 19.83 80.60
C LYS A 368 -92.44 19.09 79.39
N CYS A 369 -92.50 19.68 78.20
CA CYS A 369 -92.19 19.03 76.92
C CYS A 369 -91.84 20.04 75.82
N TYR A 370 -91.30 21.17 76.23
CA TYR A 370 -90.61 22.16 75.43
C TYR A 370 -89.71 22.91 76.43
#